data_AF-A0A392M5H4-F1
#
_entry.id   AF-A0A392M5H4-F1
#
_cell.length_a   1.000
_cell.length_b   1.000
_cell.length_c   1.000
_cell.angle_alpha   90.00
_cell.angle_beta   90.00
_cell.angle_gamma   90.00
#
_symmetry.space_group_name_H-M   'P 1'
#
loop_
_entity.id
_entity.type
_entity.pdbx_description
1 polymer ?
#
loop_
_entity_poly.entity_id
_entity_poly.type
_entity_poly.pdbx_seq_one_letter_code
_entity_poly.pdbx_strand_id
1 'polypeptide(L)'
;MTYPIMAVKGVQNTIAKVQRKIDHLERLSPQFYRNVNGVQVPTPRSSDAKIAELNAENQEREAELRQLLENPPKNTYRMMGRARYED
;
A
#
# COMPACT_ATOMS: atom_id res chain seq x y z
N MET A 1 -1.68 2.80 -25.88
CA MET A 1 -1.49 3.68 -24.71
C MET A 1 -2.08 2.98 -23.49
N THR A 2 -1.24 2.51 -22.56
CA THR A 2 -1.55 1.47 -21.54
C THR A 2 -1.35 2.00 -20.10
N TYR A 3 -1.61 3.29 -19.89
CA TYR A 3 -1.25 4.00 -18.66
C TYR A 3 -2.06 3.64 -17.39
N PRO A 4 -3.39 3.36 -17.43
CA PRO A 4 -4.11 2.99 -16.20
C PRO A 4 -3.69 1.61 -15.67
N ILE A 5 -3.32 0.69 -16.56
CA ILE A 5 -2.89 -0.66 -16.20
C ILE A 5 -1.52 -0.64 -15.49
N MET A 6 -0.62 0.28 -15.87
CA MET A 6 0.70 0.41 -15.23
C MET A 6 0.60 1.00 -13.82
N ALA A 7 -0.27 1.99 -13.60
CA ALA A 7 -0.50 2.58 -12.28
C ALA A 7 -1.10 1.57 -11.29
N VAL A 8 -2.16 0.86 -11.71
CA VAL A 8 -2.80 -0.21 -10.92
C VAL A 8 -1.79 -1.29 -10.53
N LYS A 9 -0.97 -1.76 -11.48
CA LYS A 9 0.09 -2.76 -11.22
C LYS A 9 1.16 -2.25 -10.24
N GLY A 10 1.51 -0.96 -10.30
CA GLY A 10 2.48 -0.33 -9.40
C GLY A 10 1.99 -0.32 -7.95
N VAL A 11 0.74 0.10 -7.74
CA VAL A 11 0.12 0.14 -6.40
C VAL A 11 -0.06 -1.29 -5.85
N GLN A 12 -0.52 -2.24 -6.65
CA GLN A 12 -0.63 -3.66 -6.25
C GLN A 12 0.73 -4.26 -5.82
N ASN A 13 1.80 -3.94 -6.53
CA ASN A 13 3.15 -4.42 -6.17
C ASN A 13 3.62 -3.79 -4.84
N THR A 14 3.22 -2.55 -4.57
CA THR A 14 3.55 -1.86 -3.31
C THR A 14 2.80 -2.49 -2.13
N ILE A 15 1.51 -2.77 -2.28
CA ILE A 15 0.69 -3.51 -1.31
C ILE A 15 1.33 -4.87 -0.99
N ALA A 16 1.70 -5.64 -2.03
CA ALA A 16 2.34 -6.94 -1.85
C ALA A 16 3.68 -6.86 -1.07
N LYS A 17 4.46 -5.78 -1.26
CA LYS A 17 5.70 -5.56 -0.50
C LYS A 17 5.43 -5.20 0.97
N VAL A 18 4.43 -4.36 1.23
CA VAL A 18 4.03 -4.00 2.60
C VAL A 18 3.54 -5.23 3.34
N GLN A 19 2.70 -6.05 2.72
CA GLN A 19 2.21 -7.29 3.32
C GLN A 19 3.35 -8.25 3.69
N ARG A 20 4.34 -8.44 2.80
CA ARG A 20 5.52 -9.27 3.11
C ARG A 20 6.32 -8.76 4.31
N LYS A 21 6.39 -7.43 4.52
CA LYS A 21 7.07 -6.85 5.68
C LYS A 21 6.29 -7.14 6.97
N ILE A 22 4.97 -7.04 6.93
CA ILE A 22 4.09 -7.40 8.06
C ILE A 22 4.28 -8.87 8.39
N ASP A 23 4.14 -9.77 7.41
CA ASP A 23 4.30 -11.22 7.60
C ASP A 23 5.69 -11.57 8.16
N HIS A 24 6.73 -10.86 7.74
CA HIS A 24 8.09 -11.05 8.24
C HIS A 24 8.22 -10.63 9.71
N LEU A 25 7.67 -9.48 10.08
CA LEU A 25 7.67 -9.01 11.48
C LEU A 25 6.85 -9.92 12.39
N GLU A 26 5.72 -10.44 11.91
CA GLU A 26 4.90 -11.40 12.65
C GLU A 26 5.64 -12.72 12.87
N ARG A 27 6.36 -13.23 11.85
CA ARG A 27 7.17 -14.46 11.98
C ARG A 27 8.37 -14.29 12.91
N LEU A 28 8.93 -13.09 13.01
CA LEU A 28 10.01 -12.77 13.95
C LEU A 28 9.53 -12.58 15.39
N SER A 29 8.22 -12.70 15.67
CA SER A 29 7.64 -12.51 16.99
C SER A 29 7.33 -13.85 17.72
N PRO A 30 8.33 -14.57 18.26
CA PRO A 30 8.10 -15.49 19.37
C PRO A 30 8.67 -14.89 20.65
N GLN A 31 7.84 -14.14 21.40
CA GLN A 31 7.80 -14.05 22.88
C GLN A 31 7.02 -12.80 23.28
N PHE A 32 5.71 -12.98 23.53
CA PHE A 32 4.81 -11.93 24.00
C PHE A 32 5.12 -11.50 25.45
N TYR A 33 5.84 -12.33 26.18
CA TYR A 33 6.17 -12.16 27.58
C TYR A 33 7.65 -12.48 27.79
N ARG A 34 8.33 -11.65 28.57
CA ARG A 34 9.65 -11.96 29.14
C ARG A 34 9.48 -12.17 30.64
N ASN A 35 10.26 -13.08 31.21
CA ASN A 35 10.35 -13.18 32.67
C ASN A 35 11.31 -12.13 33.21
N VAL A 36 10.83 -11.28 34.11
CA VAL A 36 11.65 -10.34 34.89
C VAL A 36 11.36 -10.63 36.37
N ASN A 37 12.39 -11.05 37.13
CA ASN A 37 12.27 -11.39 38.55
C ASN A 37 11.16 -12.42 38.87
N GLY A 38 10.95 -13.40 37.98
CA GLY A 38 9.90 -14.42 38.14
C GLY A 38 8.48 -13.95 37.78
N VAL A 39 8.31 -12.69 37.35
CA VAL A 39 7.05 -12.13 36.85
C VAL A 39 7.10 -12.09 35.33
N GLN A 40 6.10 -12.66 34.66
CA GLN A 40 5.90 -12.45 33.23
C GLN A 40 5.47 -11.02 32.99
N VAL A 41 6.29 -10.26 32.28
CA VAL A 41 5.96 -8.91 31.83
C VAL A 41 5.89 -8.87 30.31
N PRO A 42 4.94 -8.12 29.72
CA PRO A 42 4.91 -7.89 28.30
C PRO A 42 6.23 -7.26 27.83
N THR A 43 6.81 -7.79 26.76
CA THR A 43 7.94 -7.11 26.11
C THR A 43 7.45 -5.83 25.42
N PRO A 44 8.14 -4.69 25.56
CA PRO A 44 7.82 -3.50 24.79
C PRO A 44 8.04 -3.80 23.31
N ARG A 45 6.95 -3.97 22.56
CA ARG A 45 7.00 -4.38 21.17
C ARG A 45 7.19 -3.18 20.25
N SER A 46 8.45 -2.94 19.90
CA SER A 46 8.79 -2.11 18.72
C SER A 46 8.19 -2.67 17.43
N SER A 47 7.99 -3.99 17.35
CA SER A 47 7.36 -4.67 16.22
C SER A 47 5.87 -4.37 16.07
N ASP A 48 5.09 -4.27 17.17
CA ASP A 48 3.65 -3.97 17.09
C ASP A 48 3.41 -2.55 16.59
N ALA A 49 4.20 -1.59 17.07
CA ALA A 49 4.15 -0.22 16.56
C ALA A 49 4.50 -0.17 15.06
N LYS A 50 5.50 -0.96 14.63
CA LYS A 50 5.89 -1.01 13.21
C LYS A 50 4.86 -1.72 12.35
N ILE A 51 4.20 -2.75 12.85
CA ILE A 51 3.10 -3.44 12.18
C ILE A 51 1.89 -2.50 12.05
N ALA A 52 1.56 -1.72 13.08
CA ALA A 52 0.50 -0.72 13.01
C ALA A 52 0.78 0.37 11.96
N GLU A 53 2.02 0.85 11.88
CA GLU A 53 2.45 1.79 10.85
C GLU A 53 2.33 1.19 9.44
N LEU A 54 2.79 -0.06 9.25
CA LEU A 54 2.68 -0.75 7.96
C LEU A 54 1.23 -1.04 7.57
N ASN A 55 0.35 -1.32 8.54
CA ASN A 55 -1.08 -1.49 8.29
C ASN A 55 -1.74 -0.18 7.84
N ALA A 56 -1.36 0.96 8.43
CA ALA A 56 -1.82 2.27 8.00
C ALA A 56 -1.35 2.57 6.56
N GLU A 57 -0.08 2.30 6.25
CA GLU A 57 0.45 2.44 4.88
C GLU A 57 -0.32 1.53 3.91
N ASN A 58 -0.62 0.29 4.30
CA ASN A 58 -1.37 -0.65 3.45
C ASN A 58 -2.79 -0.13 3.14
N GLN A 59 -3.49 0.38 4.14
CA GLN A 59 -4.83 0.96 3.97
C GLN A 59 -4.82 2.18 3.03
N GLU A 60 -3.80 3.03 3.13
CA GLU A 60 -3.64 4.18 2.22
C GLU A 60 -3.45 3.72 0.77
N ARG A 61 -2.60 2.71 0.53
CA ARG A 61 -2.37 2.14 -0.81
C ARG A 61 -3.60 1.42 -1.36
N GLU A 62 -4.36 0.74 -0.51
CA GLU A 62 -5.63 0.13 -0.93
C GLU A 62 -6.66 1.19 -1.32
N ALA A 63 -6.73 2.31 -0.59
CA ALA A 63 -7.58 3.44 -0.95
C ALA A 63 -7.15 4.07 -2.29
N GLU A 64 -5.85 4.26 -2.50
CA GLU A 64 -5.27 4.73 -3.78
C GLU A 64 -5.64 3.78 -4.93
N LEU A 65 -5.52 2.46 -4.72
CA LEU A 65 -5.89 1.45 -5.70
C LEU A 65 -7.39 1.52 -6.05
N ARG A 66 -8.27 1.66 -5.04
CA ARG A 66 -9.71 1.80 -5.25
C ARG A 66 -10.03 3.06 -6.04
N GLN A 67 -9.39 4.20 -5.73
CA GLN A 67 -9.57 5.43 -6.49
C GLN A 67 -9.15 5.29 -7.95
N LEU A 68 -8.02 4.62 -8.24
CA LEU A 68 -7.58 4.35 -9.61
C LEU A 68 -8.54 3.42 -10.38
N LEU A 69 -9.25 2.53 -9.68
CA LEU A 69 -10.23 1.63 -10.27
C LEU A 69 -11.61 2.29 -10.47
N GLU A 70 -12.07 3.10 -9.52
CA GLU A 70 -13.36 3.81 -9.57
C GLU A 70 -13.31 5.06 -10.45
N ASN A 71 -12.17 5.76 -10.43
CA ASN A 71 -11.87 6.90 -11.28
C ASN A 71 -10.64 6.59 -12.13
N PRO A 72 -10.76 5.68 -13.13
CA PRO A 72 -9.69 5.50 -14.09
C PRO A 72 -9.37 6.88 -14.68
N PRO A 73 -8.09 7.28 -14.74
CA PRO A 73 -7.71 8.64 -15.10
C PRO A 73 -8.46 9.04 -16.36
N LYS A 74 -9.36 10.03 -16.24
CA LYS A 74 -10.13 10.52 -17.37
C LYS A 74 -9.12 10.99 -18.40
N ASN A 75 -9.10 10.29 -19.52
CA ASN A 75 -8.32 10.63 -20.68
C ASN A 75 -8.69 12.08 -21.06
N THR A 76 -7.87 13.06 -20.71
CA THR A 76 -8.01 14.44 -21.16
C THR A 76 -7.56 14.55 -22.62
N TYR A 77 -8.15 13.74 -23.49
CA TYR A 77 -8.20 14.00 -24.93
C TYR A 77 -9.58 14.53 -25.27
N ARG A 78 -9.92 15.70 -24.72
CA ARG A 78 -10.99 16.53 -25.28
C ARG A 78 -10.33 17.78 -25.84
N MET A 79 -10.31 17.85 -27.17
CA MET A 79 -9.94 18.98 -28.03
C MET A 79 -8.49 19.05 -28.56
N MET A 80 -8.10 18.07 -29.38
CA MET A 80 -7.46 18.40 -30.66
C MET A 80 -8.48 18.18 -31.78
N GLY A 81 -9.51 19.02 -31.78
CA GLY A 81 -10.48 19.12 -32.87
C GLY A 81 -10.06 20.22 -33.83
N ARG A 82 -9.72 19.82 -35.06
CA ARG A 82 -9.69 20.63 -36.29
C ARG A 82 -8.69 21.80 -36.35
N ALA A 83 -7.43 21.46 -36.63
CA ALA A 83 -6.62 22.35 -37.47
C ALA A 83 -7.11 22.19 -38.93
N ARG A 84 -7.35 23.34 -39.56
CA ARG A 84 -8.10 23.55 -40.79
C ARG A 84 -7.41 22.89 -41.99
N TYR A 85 -8.17 22.12 -42.77
CA TYR A 85 -7.96 21.99 -44.21
C TYR A 85 -9.15 22.70 -44.85
N GLU A 86 -8.96 23.96 -45.24
CA GLU A 86 -9.68 24.51 -46.39
C GLU A 86 -8.60 25.07 -47.31
N ASP A 87 -8.53 24.46 -48.49
CA ASP A 87 -7.83 24.93 -49.70
C ASP A 87 -8.43 26.25 -50.21
#